data_AF-A0A7X7HAM9-F1
#
_entry.id   AF-A0A7X7HAM9-F1
#
_cell.length_a   1.000
_cell.length_b   1.000
_cell.length_c   1.000
_cell.angle_alpha   90.00
_cell.angle_beta   90.00
_cell.angle_gamma   90.00
#
_symmetry.space_group_name_H-M   'P 1'
#
loop_
_entity.id
_entity.type
_entity.pdbx_description
1 polymer ?
#
loop_
_entity_poly.entity_id
_entity_poly.type
_entity_poly.pdbx_seq_one_letter_code
_entity_poly.pdbx_strand_id
1 'polypeptide(L)'
;MELLKEEVRSELFMQPGRSIYTKVRDSMPTKYGENASVRNSLIADDCFIDGVVENSILFRGTKVLKGAVIRNSILMQDTIVQDNIVLDHVITDKNVKIMHRENIIGQADNIAYVRKDGLL
;
A
#
# COMPACT_ATOMS: atom_id res chain seq x y z
N MET A 1 -9.97 7.83 4.09
CA MET A 1 -8.54 7.98 3.74
C MET A 1 -8.35 9.29 2.96
N GLU A 2 -8.04 10.40 3.64
CA GLU A 2 -8.11 11.75 3.04
C GLU A 2 -6.96 12.10 2.10
N LEU A 3 -5.77 11.54 2.29
CA LEU A 3 -4.58 11.78 1.46
C LEU A 3 -4.77 11.36 -0.01
N LEU A 4 -5.81 10.59 -0.32
CA LEU A 4 -6.18 10.23 -1.69
C LEU A 4 -6.82 11.41 -2.46
N LYS A 5 -7.32 12.44 -1.76
CA LYS A 5 -7.85 13.65 -2.37
C LYS A 5 -6.72 14.58 -2.82
N GLU A 6 -6.80 15.08 -4.04
CA GLU A 6 -5.79 15.98 -4.61
C GLU A 6 -5.66 17.28 -3.82
N GLU A 7 -6.78 17.92 -3.49
CA GLU A 7 -6.84 19.15 -2.69
C GLU A 7 -6.05 19.04 -1.37
N VAL A 8 -6.20 17.94 -0.65
CA VAL A 8 -5.46 17.66 0.61
C VAL A 8 -3.96 17.51 0.34
N ARG A 9 -3.58 16.80 -0.73
CA ARG A 9 -2.15 16.64 -1.08
C ARG A 9 -1.51 17.96 -1.52
N SER A 10 -2.22 18.77 -2.28
CA SER A 10 -1.74 20.07 -2.74
C SER A 10 -1.54 21.04 -1.57
N GLU A 11 -2.44 21.01 -0.58
CA GLU A 11 -2.28 21.76 0.67
C GLU A 11 -1.04 21.30 1.46
N LEU A 12 -0.75 20.00 1.51
CA LEU A 12 0.35 19.47 2.30
C LEU A 12 1.73 19.59 1.62
N PHE A 13 1.82 19.28 0.32
CA PHE A 13 3.09 19.05 -0.37
C PHE A 13 3.46 20.12 -1.40
N MET A 14 2.51 20.92 -1.88
CA MET A 14 2.73 21.84 -3.01
C MET A 14 2.77 23.32 -2.60
N GLN A 15 2.94 23.61 -1.31
CA GLN A 15 3.02 24.99 -0.80
C GLN A 15 4.40 25.61 -1.09
N PRO A 16 4.47 26.74 -1.81
CA PRO A 16 5.74 27.41 -2.10
C PRO A 16 6.48 27.77 -0.81
N GLY A 17 7.79 27.48 -0.75
CA GLY A 17 8.63 27.77 0.41
C GLY A 17 8.45 26.84 1.61
N ARG A 18 7.62 25.79 1.51
CA ARG A 18 7.37 24.81 2.58
C ARG A 18 7.58 23.36 2.13
N SER A 19 8.70 23.09 1.48
CA SER A 19 9.05 21.73 1.04
C SER A 19 9.24 20.80 2.24
N ILE A 20 8.70 19.59 2.13
CA ILE A 20 8.87 18.52 3.13
C ILE A 20 10.03 17.63 2.69
N TYR A 21 11.09 17.59 3.51
CA TYR A 21 12.28 16.79 3.24
C TYR A 21 12.21 15.44 3.97
N THR A 22 12.71 14.39 3.32
CA THR A 22 12.82 13.05 3.88
C THR A 22 14.13 12.40 3.44
N LYS A 23 14.43 11.22 3.99
CA LYS A 23 15.61 10.44 3.58
C LYS A 23 15.45 10.00 2.13
N VAL A 24 16.36 10.45 1.28
CA VAL A 24 16.44 10.03 -0.13
C VAL A 24 16.91 8.57 -0.18
N ARG A 25 16.30 7.80 -1.07
CA ARG A 25 16.73 6.45 -1.46
C ARG A 25 16.58 6.35 -2.97
N ASP A 26 17.59 5.79 -3.63
CA ASP A 26 17.44 5.34 -5.01
C ASP A 26 16.67 4.02 -5.01
N SER A 27 15.69 3.92 -5.90
CA SER A 27 14.74 2.83 -5.94
C SER A 27 14.19 2.70 -7.36
N MET A 28 13.82 1.48 -7.73
CA MET A 28 13.27 1.23 -9.06
C MET A 28 11.88 1.88 -9.19
N PRO A 29 11.44 2.25 -10.40
CA PRO A 29 10.06 2.64 -10.59
C PRO A 29 9.12 1.45 -10.30
N THR A 30 7.88 1.77 -9.93
CA THR A 30 6.85 0.75 -9.73
C THR A 30 6.59 -0.02 -11.01
N LYS A 31 6.56 -1.35 -10.90
CA LYS A 31 6.23 -2.26 -11.99
C LYS A 31 4.81 -2.78 -11.84
N TYR A 32 4.00 -2.56 -12.87
CA TYR A 32 2.66 -3.11 -13.01
C TYR A 32 2.73 -4.34 -13.93
N GLY A 33 2.25 -5.48 -13.43
CA GLY A 33 2.12 -6.74 -14.16
C GLY A 33 0.89 -6.78 -15.06
N GLU A 34 0.70 -7.90 -15.75
CA GLU A 34 -0.40 -8.07 -16.72
C GLU A 34 -1.79 -8.03 -16.07
N ASN A 35 -1.89 -8.42 -14.80
CA ASN A 35 -3.15 -8.47 -14.06
C ASN A 35 -3.36 -7.24 -13.16
N ALA A 36 -2.49 -6.24 -13.26
CA ALA A 36 -2.51 -5.08 -12.39
C ALA A 36 -3.72 -4.17 -12.66
N SER A 37 -4.51 -3.89 -11.63
CA SER A 37 -5.58 -2.90 -11.67
C SER A 37 -5.48 -1.98 -10.47
N VAL A 38 -5.15 -0.71 -10.69
CA VAL A 38 -4.98 0.27 -9.62
C VAL A 38 -5.94 1.44 -9.80
N ARG A 39 -6.72 1.72 -8.77
CA ARG A 39 -7.72 2.80 -8.77
C ARG A 39 -7.66 3.60 -7.48
N ASN A 40 -7.74 4.93 -7.59
CA ASN A 40 -7.81 5.85 -6.46
C ASN A 40 -6.80 5.51 -5.34
N SER A 41 -5.53 5.33 -5.71
CA SER A 41 -4.51 4.82 -4.80
C SER A 41 -3.19 5.56 -4.99
N LEU A 42 -2.39 5.64 -3.93
CA LEU A 42 -1.03 6.19 -3.97
C LEU A 42 -0.04 5.06 -3.87
N ILE A 43 0.82 4.94 -4.88
CA ILE A 43 1.82 3.87 -4.98
C ILE A 43 3.20 4.49 -4.97
N ALA A 44 4.00 4.15 -3.96
CA ALA A 44 5.40 4.55 -3.89
C ALA A 44 6.28 3.74 -4.84
N ASP A 45 7.53 4.15 -4.98
CA ASP A 45 8.60 3.49 -5.71
C ASP A 45 8.91 2.06 -5.23
N ASP A 46 9.59 1.26 -6.06
CA ASP A 46 9.99 -0.13 -5.82
C ASP A 46 8.82 -1.11 -5.57
N CYS A 47 7.61 -0.72 -5.93
CA CYS A 47 6.46 -1.62 -5.82
C CYS A 47 6.38 -2.58 -7.02
N PHE A 48 5.87 -3.78 -6.78
CA PHE A 48 5.46 -4.72 -7.83
C PHE A 48 3.99 -5.07 -7.62
N ILE A 49 3.14 -4.82 -8.62
CA ILE A 49 1.71 -5.06 -8.54
C ILE A 49 1.29 -5.94 -9.70
N ASP A 50 0.76 -7.13 -9.42
CA ASP A 50 0.12 -8.03 -10.38
C ASP A 50 -1.29 -8.44 -9.89
N GLY A 51 -1.93 -7.56 -9.10
CA GLY A 51 -3.27 -7.75 -8.55
C GLY A 51 -4.08 -6.45 -8.56
N VAL A 52 -5.11 -6.39 -7.72
CA VAL A 52 -6.03 -5.25 -7.62
C VAL A 52 -5.70 -4.39 -6.40
N VAL A 53 -5.57 -3.08 -6.59
CA VAL A 53 -5.35 -2.10 -5.51
C VAL A 53 -6.34 -0.95 -5.66
N GLU A 54 -7.20 -0.77 -4.66
CA GLU A 54 -8.26 0.23 -4.68
C GLU A 54 -8.33 1.01 -3.37
N ASN A 55 -8.49 2.34 -3.44
CA ASN A 55 -8.63 3.21 -2.26
C ASN A 55 -7.53 3.00 -1.21
N SER A 56 -6.29 2.80 -1.65
CA SER A 56 -5.20 2.33 -0.79
C SER A 56 -3.91 3.12 -0.96
N ILE A 57 -3.01 3.01 0.03
CA ILE A 57 -1.68 3.62 0.01
C ILE A 57 -0.64 2.51 0.17
N LEU A 58 0.23 2.35 -0.82
CA LEU A 58 1.33 1.38 -0.79
C LEU A 58 2.66 2.11 -0.64
N PHE A 59 3.41 1.74 0.40
CA PHE A 59 4.76 2.23 0.61
C PHE A 59 5.79 1.43 -0.19
N ARG A 60 7.02 1.94 -0.18
CA ARG A 60 8.12 1.41 -0.99
C ARG A 60 8.35 -0.08 -0.76
N GLY A 61 8.74 -0.78 -1.83
CA GLY A 61 9.08 -2.21 -1.77
C GLY A 61 7.87 -3.14 -1.61
N THR A 62 6.64 -2.59 -1.66
CA THR A 62 5.43 -3.42 -1.49
C THR A 62 5.20 -4.31 -2.71
N LYS A 63 4.88 -5.59 -2.46
CA LYS A 63 4.59 -6.57 -3.50
C LYS A 63 3.16 -7.08 -3.36
N VAL A 64 2.35 -6.85 -4.38
CA VAL A 64 0.98 -7.37 -4.51
C VAL A 64 0.99 -8.40 -5.62
N LEU A 65 0.92 -9.68 -5.28
CA LEU A 65 1.04 -10.77 -6.24
C LEU A 65 -0.29 -11.12 -6.91
N LYS A 66 -0.30 -12.17 -7.73
CA LYS A 66 -1.35 -12.45 -8.69
C LYS A 66 -2.67 -12.72 -8.00
N GLY A 67 -3.72 -12.03 -8.43
CA GLY A 67 -5.07 -12.20 -7.87
C GLY A 67 -5.23 -11.68 -6.44
N ALA A 68 -4.18 -11.11 -5.83
CA ALA A 68 -4.31 -10.42 -4.56
C ALA A 68 -5.15 -9.15 -4.74
N VAL A 69 -5.92 -8.80 -3.72
CA VAL A 69 -6.87 -7.67 -3.75
C VAL A 69 -6.71 -6.83 -2.50
N ILE A 70 -6.30 -5.58 -2.66
CA ILE A 70 -6.05 -4.62 -1.58
C ILE A 70 -7.08 -3.50 -1.66
N ARG A 71 -7.91 -3.35 -0.63
CA ARG A 71 -8.94 -2.31 -0.55
C ARG A 71 -8.85 -1.53 0.75
N ASN A 72 -9.07 -0.21 0.67
CA ASN A 72 -9.21 0.66 1.85
C ASN A 72 -8.06 0.50 2.86
N SER A 73 -6.84 0.20 2.39
CA SER A 73 -5.74 -0.29 3.21
C SER A 73 -4.48 0.54 3.05
N ILE A 74 -3.61 0.48 4.07
CA ILE A 74 -2.29 1.11 4.06
C ILE A 74 -1.26 0.02 4.27
N LEU A 75 -0.45 -0.25 3.24
CA LEU A 75 0.65 -1.22 3.35
C LEU A 75 1.96 -0.48 3.53
N MET A 76 2.61 -0.67 4.68
CA MET A 76 3.88 -0.04 4.99
C MET A 76 5.05 -0.76 4.29
N GLN A 77 6.23 -0.15 4.38
CA GLN A 77 7.43 -0.51 3.62
C GLN A 77 7.72 -2.01 3.63
N ASP A 78 8.08 -2.55 2.48
CA ASP A 78 8.50 -3.94 2.28
C ASP A 78 7.42 -4.97 2.67
N THR A 79 6.13 -4.60 2.55
CA THR A 79 5.01 -5.54 2.74
C THR A 79 4.86 -6.45 1.51
N ILE A 80 4.70 -7.75 1.72
CA ILE A 80 4.45 -8.73 0.66
C ILE A 80 3.08 -9.38 0.90
N VAL A 81 2.23 -9.33 -0.12
CA VAL A 81 0.92 -9.99 -0.16
C VAL A 81 0.95 -11.04 -1.25
N GLN A 82 0.83 -12.31 -0.84
CA GLN A 82 0.83 -13.47 -1.74
C GLN A 82 -0.43 -13.57 -2.60
N ASP A 83 -0.36 -14.49 -3.56
CA ASP A 83 -1.39 -14.74 -4.55
C ASP A 83 -2.77 -14.99 -3.92
N ASN A 84 -3.81 -14.42 -4.52
CA ASN A 84 -5.21 -14.62 -4.16
C ASN A 84 -5.60 -14.22 -2.71
N ILE A 85 -4.81 -13.40 -2.03
CA ILE A 85 -5.12 -12.88 -0.69
C ILE A 85 -5.89 -11.56 -0.80
N VAL A 86 -6.98 -11.43 -0.04
CA VAL A 86 -7.73 -10.18 0.09
C VAL A 86 -7.38 -9.47 1.39
N LEU A 87 -7.00 -8.19 1.28
CA LEU A 87 -6.89 -7.25 2.40
C LEU A 87 -7.94 -6.15 2.24
N ASP A 88 -8.77 -5.95 3.25
CA ASP A 88 -9.74 -4.84 3.30
C ASP A 88 -9.71 -4.17 4.67
N HIS A 89 -9.60 -2.83 4.72
CA HIS A 89 -9.44 -2.07 5.97
C HIS A 89 -8.27 -2.54 6.85
N VAL A 90 -7.11 -2.77 6.22
CA VAL A 90 -5.89 -3.27 6.87
C VAL A 90 -4.82 -2.18 6.92
N ILE A 91 -4.11 -2.09 8.04
CA ILE A 91 -2.84 -1.37 8.13
C ILE A 91 -1.74 -2.36 8.50
N THR A 92 -0.74 -2.50 7.62
CA THR A 92 0.48 -3.25 7.96
C THR A 92 1.54 -2.31 8.49
N ASP A 93 2.42 -2.80 9.34
CA ASP A 93 3.70 -2.14 9.62
C ASP A 93 4.78 -2.66 8.64
N LYS A 94 6.04 -2.26 8.85
CA LYS A 94 7.15 -2.58 7.95
C LYS A 94 7.48 -4.08 7.95
N ASN A 95 7.98 -4.56 6.82
CA ASN A 95 8.47 -5.92 6.60
C ASN A 95 7.44 -7.02 6.84
N VAL A 96 6.15 -6.73 6.65
CA VAL A 96 5.09 -7.72 6.84
C VAL A 96 5.02 -8.66 5.64
N LYS A 97 4.86 -9.95 5.90
CA LYS A 97 4.67 -10.97 4.86
C LYS A 97 3.39 -11.74 5.13
N ILE A 98 2.45 -11.64 4.19
CA ILE A 98 1.17 -12.35 4.23
C ILE A 98 1.26 -13.41 3.14
N MET A 99 1.53 -14.65 3.54
CA MET A 99 1.98 -15.74 2.68
C MET A 99 0.94 -16.86 2.55
N HIS A 100 0.38 -17.29 3.68
CA HIS A 100 -0.47 -18.49 3.75
C HIS A 100 -1.79 -18.25 4.48
N ARG A 101 -2.06 -16.99 4.84
CA ARG A 101 -3.26 -16.64 5.59
C ARG A 101 -4.48 -16.51 4.70
N GLU A 102 -5.64 -16.80 5.30
CA GLU A 102 -6.93 -16.36 4.80
C GLU A 102 -7.00 -14.82 4.73
N ASN A 103 -8.01 -14.33 4.01
CA ASN A 103 -8.31 -12.90 3.86
C ASN A 103 -8.27 -12.17 5.20
N ILE A 104 -7.63 -11.00 5.23
CA ILE A 104 -7.61 -10.13 6.40
C ILE A 104 -8.58 -8.99 6.15
N ILE A 105 -9.69 -9.00 6.89
CA ILE A 105 -10.79 -8.06 6.70
C ILE A 105 -11.02 -7.34 8.04
N GLY A 106 -10.72 -6.04 8.05
CA GLY A 106 -11.14 -5.11 9.10
C GLY A 106 -12.45 -4.42 8.74
N GLN A 107 -12.77 -3.38 9.52
CA GLN A 107 -13.91 -2.50 9.31
C GLN A 107 -13.48 -1.04 9.49
N ALA A 108 -14.30 -0.10 9.03
CA ALA A 108 -13.99 1.33 9.11
C ALA A 108 -13.82 1.83 10.56
N ASP A 109 -14.55 1.24 11.49
CA ASP A 109 -14.51 1.50 12.94
C ASP A 109 -13.54 0.57 13.69
N ASN A 110 -13.11 -0.53 13.07
CA ASN A 110 -12.18 -1.49 13.65
C ASN A 110 -11.20 -2.03 12.61
N ILE A 111 -10.13 -1.29 12.37
CA ILE A 111 -9.10 -1.63 11.39
C ILE A 111 -8.30 -2.86 11.82
N ALA A 112 -7.92 -3.70 10.87
CA ALA A 112 -7.00 -4.81 11.12
C ALA A 112 -5.56 -4.30 11.08
N TYR A 113 -4.82 -4.39 12.19
CA TYR A 113 -3.41 -4.02 12.25
C TYR A 113 -2.50 -5.25 12.23
N VAL A 114 -1.48 -5.24 11.37
CA VAL A 114 -0.43 -6.27 11.34
C VAL A 114 0.89 -5.66 11.79
N ARG A 115 1.41 -6.18 12.91
CA ARG A 115 2.66 -5.73 13.52
C ARG A 115 3.87 -5.89 12.62
N LYS A 116 4.90 -5.10 12.92
CA LYS A 116 6.20 -5.14 12.25
C LYS A 116 6.79 -6.55 12.24
N ASP A 117 7.40 -6.91 11.12
CA ASP A 117 8.04 -8.21 10.86
C ASP A 117 7.06 -9.39 11.01
N GLY A 118 5.74 -9.13 10.92
CA GLY A 118 4.70 -10.14 10.98
C GLY A 118 4.78 -11.09 9.80
N LEU A 119 4.77 -12.40 10.08
CA LEU A 119 4.67 -13.47 9.10
C LEU A 119 3.36 -14.21 9.32
N LEU A 120 2.48 -14.16 8.32
CA LEU A 120 1.12 -14.66 8.37
C LEU A 120 0.83 -15.67 7.27
#